data_AF-A0A1F4PNF9-F1
#
_entry.id   AF-A0A1F4PNF9-F1
#
_cell.length_a   1.000
_cell.length_b   1.000
_cell.length_c   1.000
_cell.angle_alpha   90.00
_cell.angle_beta   90.00
_cell.angle_gamma   90.00
#
_symmetry.space_group_name_H-M   'P 1'
#
loop_
_entity.id
_entity.type
_entity.pdbx_description
1 polymer ?
#
loop_
_entity_poly.entity_id
_entity_poly.type
_entity_poly.pdbx_seq_one_letter_code
_entity_poly.pdbx_strand_id
1 'polypeptide(L)'
;MEKIFPEPSFGENGKPDFDSQKTQYFSDFAVKHREYFKLHRDYGVLNKAEGWRNVSEHCLLEAVTADILAEGLGLAEEEREQLVAGAILHDFFKRRQMEMLRASGGSVEALEASERESDKVLEERGYPNSIVRIARSAADFRRMMDPDVSLSERIMNYVDNITINNRIGSVDERVDRNEANPAYQKINEAGREFFGGLTESQAQRKFGKEIQRELSHKLGINDPDSLPQWIGQRLTVRIEKSR
;
A
#
# COMPACT_ATOMS: atom_id res chain seq x y z
N MET A 1 -21.81 -1.59 16.80
CA MET A 1 -20.43 -1.80 16.31
C MET A 1 -19.60 -2.20 17.51
N GLU A 2 -19.16 -3.46 17.58
CA GLU A 2 -18.17 -3.89 18.57
C GLU A 2 -16.85 -3.13 18.34
N LYS A 3 -16.14 -2.80 19.43
CA LYS A 3 -14.83 -2.14 19.38
C LYS A 3 -13.88 -2.98 18.54
N ILE A 4 -13.35 -2.41 17.47
CA ILE A 4 -12.51 -3.09 16.47
C ILE A 4 -11.09 -3.39 17.03
N PHE A 5 -10.74 -2.76 18.16
CA PHE A 5 -9.41 -2.78 18.77
C PHE A 5 -9.48 -2.83 20.31
N PRO A 6 -8.46 -3.40 20.98
CA PRO A 6 -8.41 -3.53 22.44
C PRO A 6 -8.38 -2.18 23.16
N GLU A 7 -8.80 -2.18 24.43
CA GLU A 7 -8.70 -1.01 25.33
C GLU A 7 -7.22 -0.61 25.53
N PRO A 8 -6.91 0.70 25.63
CA PRO A 8 -5.54 1.16 25.84
C PRO A 8 -4.98 0.71 27.19
N SER A 9 -3.73 0.25 27.21
CA SER A 9 -2.94 0.04 28.42
C SER A 9 -2.19 1.31 28.82
N PHE A 10 -2.08 1.53 30.13
CA PHE A 10 -1.39 2.68 30.70
C PHE A 10 -0.02 2.23 31.25
N GLY A 11 1.03 2.97 30.92
CA GLY A 11 2.37 2.76 31.47
C GLY A 11 2.54 3.32 32.88
N GLU A 12 3.73 3.10 33.48
CA GLU A 12 4.05 3.39 34.89
C GLU A 12 3.80 4.85 35.36
N ASN A 13 3.64 5.80 34.43
CA ASN A 13 3.40 7.21 34.73
C ASN A 13 1.95 7.67 34.45
N GLY A 14 1.00 6.75 34.26
CA GLY A 14 -0.38 7.08 33.90
C GLY A 14 -0.56 7.66 32.50
N LYS A 15 0.51 7.66 31.68
CA LYS A 15 0.44 7.96 30.24
C LYS A 15 0.19 6.65 29.48
N PRO A 16 -0.65 6.66 28.42
CA PRO A 16 -0.77 5.49 27.55
C PRO A 16 0.62 5.13 27.01
N ASP A 17 0.99 3.85 27.06
CA ASP A 17 2.21 3.39 26.40
C ASP A 17 2.14 3.64 24.88
N PHE A 18 3.28 3.58 24.21
CA PHE A 18 3.35 3.88 22.77
C PHE A 18 2.46 2.93 21.95
N ASP A 19 2.32 1.67 22.35
CA ASP A 19 1.49 0.68 21.65
C ASP A 19 -0.01 1.01 21.74
N SER A 20 -0.44 1.55 22.88
CA SER A 20 -1.80 2.05 23.08
C SER A 20 -2.08 3.30 22.26
N GLN A 21 -1.13 4.24 22.20
CA GLN A 21 -1.24 5.43 21.33
C GLN A 21 -1.29 5.02 19.86
N LYS A 22 -0.44 4.08 19.45
CA LYS A 22 -0.44 3.52 18.09
C LYS A 22 -1.78 2.89 17.76
N THR A 23 -2.32 2.07 18.66
CA THR A 23 -3.62 1.42 18.48
C THR A 23 -4.72 2.46 18.31
N GLN A 24 -4.75 3.49 19.17
CA GLN A 24 -5.72 4.57 19.08
C GLN A 24 -5.61 5.33 17.75
N TYR A 25 -4.41 5.78 17.40
CA TYR A 25 -4.15 6.51 16.15
C TYR A 25 -4.65 5.76 14.91
N PHE A 26 -4.29 4.48 14.77
CA PHE A 26 -4.71 3.68 13.62
C PHE A 26 -6.22 3.37 13.65
N SER A 27 -6.82 3.22 14.84
CA SER A 27 -8.27 3.06 14.98
C SER A 27 -9.01 4.30 14.49
N ASP A 28 -8.56 5.48 14.91
CA ASP A 28 -9.17 6.76 14.52
C ASP A 28 -9.00 7.02 13.03
N PHE A 29 -7.83 6.72 12.48
CA PHE A 29 -7.59 6.81 11.04
C PHE A 29 -8.53 5.87 10.26
N ALA A 30 -8.69 4.62 10.70
CA ALA A 30 -9.60 3.68 10.07
C ALA A 30 -11.07 4.11 10.18
N VAL A 31 -11.49 4.71 11.31
CA VAL A 31 -12.85 5.23 11.51
C VAL A 31 -13.11 6.46 10.64
N LYS A 32 -12.12 7.35 10.49
CA LYS A 32 -12.18 8.52 9.60
C LYS A 32 -12.41 8.10 8.15
N HIS A 33 -11.78 7.01 7.73
CA HIS A 33 -11.82 6.49 6.35
C HIS A 33 -12.70 5.24 6.18
N ARG A 34 -13.69 5.08 7.07
CA ARG A 34 -14.50 3.86 7.19
C ARG A 34 -15.26 3.51 5.91
N GLU A 35 -15.62 4.49 5.08
CA GLU A 35 -16.33 4.26 3.83
C GLU A 35 -15.52 3.38 2.87
N TYR A 36 -14.20 3.58 2.78
CA TYR A 36 -13.32 2.77 1.93
C TYR A 36 -13.14 1.35 2.49
N PHE A 37 -13.02 1.20 3.81
CA PHE A 37 -12.95 -0.10 4.47
C PHE A 37 -14.25 -0.94 4.39
N LYS A 38 -15.39 -0.37 3.98
CA LYS A 38 -16.59 -1.17 3.71
C LYS A 38 -16.32 -2.21 2.62
N LEU A 39 -15.51 -1.88 1.62
CA LEU A 39 -15.20 -2.80 0.54
C LEU A 39 -14.33 -3.97 1.03
N HIS A 40 -13.41 -3.71 1.98
CA HIS A 40 -12.63 -4.75 2.63
C HIS A 40 -13.50 -5.77 3.36
N ARG A 41 -14.55 -5.30 4.02
CA ARG A 41 -15.54 -6.17 4.66
C ARG A 41 -16.36 -6.94 3.62
N ASP A 42 -16.89 -6.25 2.60
CA ASP A 42 -17.73 -6.85 1.56
C ASP A 42 -16.98 -7.95 0.77
N TYR A 43 -15.65 -7.83 0.62
CA TYR A 43 -14.78 -8.80 -0.05
C TYR A 43 -14.03 -9.73 0.90
N GLY A 44 -14.36 -9.70 2.20
CA GLY A 44 -13.90 -10.68 3.18
C GLY A 44 -12.43 -10.56 3.59
N VAL A 45 -11.77 -9.43 3.34
CA VAL A 45 -10.39 -9.16 3.78
C VAL A 45 -10.29 -8.43 5.13
N LEU A 46 -11.43 -8.04 5.72
CA LEU A 46 -11.47 -7.46 7.07
C LEU A 46 -11.67 -8.51 8.19
N ASN A 47 -12.03 -9.75 7.83
CA ASN A 47 -12.41 -10.79 8.78
C ASN A 47 -11.19 -11.43 9.47
N LYS A 48 -11.15 -11.37 10.82
CA LYS A 48 -10.08 -12.00 11.61
C LYS A 48 -10.14 -13.54 11.57
N ALA A 49 -11.34 -14.12 11.56
CA ALA A 49 -11.54 -15.57 11.63
C ALA A 49 -10.96 -16.32 10.41
N GLU A 50 -10.89 -15.65 9.26
CA GLU A 50 -10.45 -16.26 7.99
C GLU A 50 -8.97 -15.96 7.67
N GLY A 51 -8.26 -15.27 8.55
CA GLY A 51 -6.83 -14.99 8.40
C GLY A 51 -6.45 -13.91 7.38
N TRP A 52 -7.42 -13.13 6.87
CA TRP A 52 -7.18 -12.10 5.86
C TRP A 52 -7.07 -10.67 6.42
N ARG A 53 -7.32 -10.48 7.73
CA ARG A 53 -7.25 -9.16 8.38
C ARG A 53 -5.90 -8.45 8.18
N ASN A 54 -4.82 -9.20 8.01
CA ASN A 54 -3.49 -8.67 7.72
C ASN A 54 -3.45 -7.86 6.41
N VAL A 55 -4.28 -8.16 5.42
CA VAL A 55 -4.39 -7.36 4.18
C VAL A 55 -4.96 -5.98 4.51
N SER A 56 -6.02 -5.92 5.32
CA SER A 56 -6.60 -4.62 5.73
C SER A 56 -5.65 -3.82 6.62
N GLU A 57 -4.88 -4.49 7.49
CA GLU A 57 -3.86 -3.83 8.32
C GLU A 57 -2.68 -3.31 7.48
N HIS A 58 -2.30 -4.05 6.44
CA HIS A 58 -1.32 -3.65 5.44
C HIS A 58 -1.77 -2.38 4.70
N CYS A 59 -2.95 -2.38 4.08
CA CYS A 59 -3.49 -1.19 3.40
C CYS A 59 -3.66 0.00 4.35
N LEU A 60 -3.98 -0.24 5.63
CA LEU A 60 -4.09 0.83 6.63
C LEU A 60 -2.73 1.49 6.93
N LEU A 61 -1.66 0.70 7.06
CA LEU A 61 -0.31 1.24 7.23
C LEU A 61 0.11 2.05 5.99
N GLU A 62 -0.19 1.54 4.81
CA GLU A 62 0.13 2.20 3.55
C GLU A 62 -0.62 3.49 3.35
N ALA A 63 -1.92 3.51 3.65
CA ALA A 63 -2.73 4.72 3.59
C ALA A 63 -2.16 5.82 4.48
N VAL A 64 -1.77 5.49 5.71
CA VAL A 64 -1.08 6.44 6.60
C VAL A 64 0.27 6.86 6.03
N THR A 65 1.02 5.94 5.43
CA THR A 65 2.35 6.22 4.88
C THR A 65 2.28 7.14 3.65
N ALA A 66 1.32 6.88 2.76
CA ALA A 66 1.01 7.70 1.62
C ALA A 66 0.54 9.10 2.04
N ASP A 67 -0.27 9.19 3.10
CA ASP A 67 -0.71 10.45 3.71
C ASP A 67 0.45 11.28 4.30
N ILE A 68 1.46 10.62 4.89
CA ILE A 68 2.69 11.27 5.38
C ILE A 68 3.50 11.84 4.21
N LEU A 69 3.67 11.06 3.13
CA LEU A 69 4.40 11.51 1.95
C LEU A 69 3.68 12.66 1.24
N ALA A 70 2.37 12.54 1.04
CA ALA A 70 1.56 13.58 0.40
C ALA A 70 1.64 14.91 1.15
N GLU A 71 1.54 14.87 2.48
CA GLU A 71 1.72 16.07 3.32
C GLU A 71 3.12 16.65 3.19
N GLY A 72 4.17 15.82 3.26
CA GLY A 72 5.55 16.28 3.12
C GLY A 72 5.86 16.89 1.76
N LEU A 73 5.21 16.40 0.71
CA LEU A 73 5.33 16.87 -0.67
C LEU A 73 4.40 18.05 -1.00
N GLY A 74 3.54 18.45 -0.06
CA GLY A 74 2.63 19.59 -0.22
C GLY A 74 1.51 19.36 -1.23
N LEU A 75 1.01 18.12 -1.37
CA LEU A 75 -0.17 17.83 -2.19
C LEU A 75 -1.40 18.56 -1.64
N ALA A 76 -2.31 18.93 -2.54
CA ALA A 76 -3.59 19.52 -2.15
C ALA A 76 -4.42 18.51 -1.32
N GLU A 77 -5.30 19.02 -0.44
CA GLU A 77 -6.13 18.18 0.43
C GLU A 77 -6.96 17.16 -0.36
N GLU A 78 -7.57 17.58 -1.47
CA GLU A 78 -8.35 16.69 -2.35
C GLU A 78 -7.48 15.57 -2.95
N GLU A 79 -6.27 15.88 -3.43
CA GLU A 79 -5.36 14.87 -4.00
C GLU A 79 -4.87 13.90 -2.92
N ARG A 80 -4.61 14.41 -1.71
CA ARG A 80 -4.22 13.62 -0.55
C ARG A 80 -5.35 12.67 -0.12
N GLU A 81 -6.60 13.12 -0.12
CA GLU A 81 -7.77 12.27 0.15
C GLU A 81 -7.92 11.16 -0.90
N GLN A 82 -7.75 11.48 -2.19
CA GLN A 82 -7.80 10.48 -3.27
C GLN A 82 -6.67 9.45 -3.15
N LEU A 83 -5.47 9.88 -2.78
CA LEU A 83 -4.34 8.98 -2.55
C LEU A 83 -4.60 8.04 -1.36
N VAL A 84 -5.08 8.55 -0.24
CA VAL A 84 -5.45 7.74 0.93
C VAL A 84 -6.53 6.72 0.57
N ALA A 85 -7.56 7.13 -0.17
CA ALA A 85 -8.60 6.24 -0.64
C ALA A 85 -8.04 5.13 -1.55
N GLY A 86 -7.19 5.49 -2.52
CA GLY A 86 -6.54 4.53 -3.40
C GLY A 86 -5.66 3.54 -2.65
N ALA A 87 -4.90 3.99 -1.65
CA ALA A 87 -4.06 3.15 -0.81
C ALA A 87 -4.86 2.15 0.04
N ILE A 88 -6.00 2.58 0.60
CA ILE A 88 -6.91 1.68 1.30
C ILE A 88 -7.43 0.63 0.30
N LEU A 89 -7.91 1.08 -0.86
CA LEU A 89 -8.60 0.25 -1.85
C LEU A 89 -7.68 -0.56 -2.78
N HIS A 90 -6.36 -0.55 -2.64
CA HIS A 90 -5.52 -1.23 -3.64
C HIS A 90 -5.60 -2.77 -3.55
N ASP A 91 -5.85 -3.31 -2.36
CA ASP A 91 -5.77 -4.76 -2.09
C ASP A 91 -7.10 -5.36 -1.55
N PHE A 92 -8.22 -4.61 -1.63
CA PHE A 92 -9.53 -5.12 -1.16
C PHE A 92 -9.94 -6.43 -1.84
N PHE A 93 -9.49 -6.64 -3.09
CA PHE A 93 -9.81 -7.79 -3.93
C PHE A 93 -8.82 -8.95 -3.78
N LYS A 94 -7.81 -8.81 -2.91
CA LYS A 94 -6.68 -9.75 -2.81
C LYS A 94 -7.09 -11.20 -2.60
N ARG A 95 -8.12 -11.44 -1.79
CA ARG A 95 -8.64 -12.80 -1.55
C ARG A 95 -9.12 -13.46 -2.84
N ARG A 96 -9.97 -12.77 -3.61
CA ARG A 96 -10.49 -13.28 -4.89
C ARG A 96 -9.38 -13.45 -5.92
N GLN A 97 -8.43 -12.51 -5.99
CA GLN A 97 -7.22 -12.66 -6.81
C GLN A 97 -6.50 -13.97 -6.48
N MET A 98 -6.28 -14.29 -5.20
CA MET A 98 -5.62 -15.53 -4.81
C MET A 98 -6.44 -16.78 -5.14
N GLU A 99 -7.77 -16.72 -5.06
CA GLU A 99 -8.67 -17.80 -5.48
C GLU A 99 -8.58 -18.03 -7.00
N MET A 100 -8.58 -16.97 -7.81
CA MET A 100 -8.42 -17.02 -9.27
C MET A 100 -7.06 -17.59 -9.67
N LEU A 101 -5.98 -17.11 -9.04
CA LEU A 101 -4.62 -17.59 -9.30
C LEU A 101 -4.47 -19.08 -8.97
N ARG A 102 -5.06 -19.54 -7.86
CA ARG A 102 -5.06 -20.97 -7.50
C ARG A 102 -5.83 -21.81 -8.51
N ALA A 103 -7.00 -21.34 -8.96
CA ALA A 103 -7.82 -22.04 -9.94
C ALA A 103 -7.16 -22.13 -11.33
N SER A 104 -6.34 -21.16 -11.71
CA SER A 104 -5.63 -21.13 -13.00
C SER A 104 -4.25 -21.77 -12.99
N GLY A 105 -3.74 -22.22 -11.83
CA GLY A 105 -2.36 -22.69 -11.70
C GLY A 105 -1.30 -21.58 -11.76
N GLY A 106 -1.67 -20.36 -11.40
CA GLY A 106 -0.78 -19.20 -11.29
C GLY A 106 -0.41 -18.58 -12.63
N SER A 107 -1.37 -18.45 -13.54
CA SER A 107 -1.14 -17.86 -14.87
C SER A 107 -1.14 -16.32 -14.81
N VAL A 108 -0.40 -15.68 -15.73
CA VAL A 108 -0.34 -14.21 -15.87
C VAL A 108 -1.71 -13.66 -16.28
N GLU A 109 -2.42 -14.38 -17.15
CA GLU A 109 -3.75 -13.98 -17.63
C GLU A 109 -4.78 -13.93 -16.48
N ALA A 110 -4.66 -14.83 -15.50
CA ALA A 110 -5.52 -14.82 -14.31
C ALA A 110 -5.20 -13.64 -13.39
N LEU A 111 -3.92 -13.24 -13.29
CA LEU A 111 -3.53 -12.04 -12.58
C LEU A 111 -4.16 -10.80 -13.24
N GLU A 112 -3.95 -10.62 -14.54
CA GLU A 112 -4.52 -9.48 -15.27
C GLU A 112 -6.06 -9.49 -15.28
N ALA A 113 -6.69 -10.67 -15.33
CA ALA A 113 -8.14 -10.77 -15.21
C ALA A 113 -8.62 -10.34 -13.82
N SER A 114 -7.90 -10.70 -12.76
CA SER A 114 -8.23 -10.28 -11.38
C SER A 114 -8.09 -8.76 -11.19
N GLU A 115 -7.07 -8.15 -11.80
CA GLU A 115 -6.88 -6.69 -11.78
C GLU A 115 -8.01 -5.98 -12.52
N ARG A 116 -8.40 -6.45 -13.72
CA ARG A 116 -9.53 -5.89 -14.46
C ARG A 116 -10.85 -6.01 -13.70
N GLU A 117 -11.08 -7.12 -12.99
CA GLU A 117 -12.29 -7.31 -12.18
C GLU A 117 -12.28 -6.38 -10.95
N SER A 118 -11.14 -6.23 -10.28
CA SER A 118 -10.96 -5.30 -9.16
C SER A 118 -11.32 -3.87 -9.56
N ASP A 119 -10.80 -3.40 -10.69
CA ASP A 119 -11.06 -2.06 -11.19
C ASP A 119 -12.51 -1.83 -11.59
N LYS A 120 -13.12 -2.81 -12.28
CA LYS A 120 -14.53 -2.77 -12.62
C LYS A 120 -15.41 -2.67 -11.37
N VAL A 121 -15.07 -3.37 -10.29
CA VAL A 121 -15.78 -3.23 -9.02
C VAL A 121 -15.68 -1.82 -8.47
N LEU A 122 -14.50 -1.18 -8.52
CA LEU A 122 -14.34 0.19 -8.06
C LEU A 122 -15.17 1.18 -8.91
N GLU A 123 -15.16 1.02 -10.22
CA GLU A 123 -15.95 1.82 -11.16
C GLU A 123 -17.46 1.66 -10.92
N GLU A 124 -17.95 0.42 -10.77
CA GLU A 124 -19.36 0.11 -10.48
C GLU A 124 -19.82 0.63 -9.12
N ARG A 125 -18.90 0.78 -8.16
CA ARG A 125 -19.16 1.43 -6.86
C ARG A 125 -19.12 2.96 -6.92
N GLY A 126 -18.84 3.53 -8.10
CA GLY A 126 -18.86 4.97 -8.35
C GLY A 126 -17.61 5.70 -7.85
N TYR A 127 -16.49 5.01 -7.64
CA TYR A 127 -15.25 5.68 -7.29
C TYR A 127 -14.70 6.49 -8.49
N PRO A 128 -14.19 7.73 -8.27
CA PRO A 128 -13.53 8.50 -9.30
C PRO A 128 -12.38 7.75 -9.96
N ASN A 129 -12.17 7.98 -11.26
CA ASN A 129 -11.10 7.33 -12.03
C ASN A 129 -9.70 7.59 -11.45
N SER A 130 -9.48 8.74 -10.80
CA SER A 130 -8.22 9.03 -10.11
C SER A 130 -7.93 8.03 -8.99
N ILE A 131 -8.92 7.70 -8.16
CA ILE A 131 -8.79 6.70 -7.09
C ILE A 131 -8.53 5.31 -7.68
N VAL A 132 -9.26 4.93 -8.73
CA VAL A 132 -9.07 3.64 -9.42
C VAL A 132 -7.63 3.51 -9.95
N ARG A 133 -7.13 4.55 -10.61
CA ARG A 133 -5.75 4.58 -11.14
C ARG A 133 -4.70 4.50 -10.04
N ILE A 134 -4.90 5.22 -8.93
CA ILE A 134 -3.99 5.16 -7.78
C ILE A 134 -3.99 3.76 -7.18
N ALA A 135 -5.16 3.16 -6.95
CA ALA A 135 -5.25 1.79 -6.40
C ALA A 135 -4.52 0.78 -7.31
N ARG A 136 -4.75 0.83 -8.63
CA ARG A 136 -4.07 -0.05 -9.59
C ARG A 136 -2.54 0.13 -9.59
N SER A 137 -2.04 1.35 -9.35
CA SER A 137 -0.61 1.64 -9.51
C SER A 137 0.29 0.97 -8.46
N ALA A 138 -0.26 0.43 -7.37
CA ALA A 138 0.51 -0.27 -6.33
C ALA A 138 1.38 -1.40 -6.90
N ALA A 139 0.84 -2.19 -7.83
CA ALA A 139 1.51 -3.35 -8.42
C ALA A 139 1.81 -3.22 -9.93
N ASP A 140 1.34 -2.15 -10.59
CA ASP A 140 1.52 -1.98 -12.04
C ASP A 140 2.82 -1.22 -12.38
N PHE A 141 3.93 -1.94 -12.52
CA PHE A 141 5.20 -1.35 -12.94
C PHE A 141 5.21 -0.88 -14.40
N ARG A 142 4.34 -1.44 -15.25
CA ARG A 142 4.20 -0.97 -16.64
C ARG A 142 3.67 0.46 -16.63
N ARG A 143 2.74 0.76 -15.72
CA ARG A 143 2.23 2.12 -15.52
C ARG A 143 3.32 3.12 -15.12
N MET A 144 4.36 2.70 -14.39
CA MET A 144 5.46 3.60 -14.00
C MET A 144 6.35 4.05 -15.17
N MET A 145 6.26 3.37 -16.32
CA MET A 145 6.97 3.75 -17.55
C MET A 145 6.24 4.84 -18.35
N ASP A 146 4.98 5.09 -18.02
CA ASP A 146 4.16 6.06 -18.73
C ASP A 146 4.54 7.49 -18.31
N PRO A 147 4.81 8.41 -19.26
CA PRO A 147 5.13 9.80 -18.94
C PRO A 147 3.99 10.54 -18.21
N ASP A 148 2.74 10.10 -18.36
CA ASP A 148 1.55 10.72 -17.77
C ASP A 148 1.19 10.12 -16.40
N VAL A 149 2.13 9.44 -15.74
CA VAL A 149 1.95 8.92 -14.38
C VAL A 149 1.98 10.05 -13.35
N SER A 150 0.88 10.18 -12.62
CA SER A 150 0.72 11.21 -11.60
C SER A 150 1.64 10.97 -10.40
N LEU A 151 1.92 12.02 -9.63
CA LEU A 151 2.69 11.91 -8.40
C LEU A 151 2.01 10.97 -7.39
N SER A 152 0.68 11.00 -7.28
CA SER A 152 -0.07 10.10 -6.40
C SER A 152 0.06 8.63 -6.80
N GLU A 153 0.02 8.31 -8.10
CA GLU A 153 0.27 6.95 -8.59
C GLU A 153 1.70 6.47 -8.26
N ARG A 154 2.70 7.36 -8.38
CA ARG A 154 4.10 7.09 -8.01
C ARG A 154 4.27 6.87 -6.51
N ILE A 155 3.64 7.71 -5.68
CA ILE A 155 3.65 7.55 -4.21
C ILE A 155 3.05 6.20 -3.86
N MET A 156 1.87 5.86 -4.39
CA MET A 156 1.22 4.60 -4.08
C MET A 156 2.08 3.39 -4.45
N ASN A 157 2.66 3.39 -5.65
CA ASN A 157 3.59 2.35 -6.07
C ASN A 157 4.77 2.23 -5.09
N TYR A 158 5.43 3.34 -4.77
CA TYR A 158 6.56 3.35 -3.84
C TYR A 158 6.17 2.82 -2.45
N VAL A 159 5.00 3.21 -1.94
CA VAL A 159 4.53 2.83 -0.61
C VAL A 159 4.29 1.32 -0.49
N ASP A 160 3.63 0.65 -1.45
CA ASP A 160 3.52 -0.82 -1.44
C ASP A 160 4.90 -1.48 -1.55
N ASN A 161 5.78 -0.88 -2.34
CA ASN A 161 7.13 -1.40 -2.56
C ASN A 161 8.06 -1.28 -1.35
N ILE A 162 7.74 -0.45 -0.36
CA ILE A 162 8.48 -0.40 0.90
C ILE A 162 7.69 -1.02 2.06
N THR A 163 6.48 -1.51 1.84
CA THR A 163 5.66 -2.11 2.91
C THR A 163 5.81 -3.62 2.91
N ILE A 164 6.29 -4.14 4.05
CA ILE A 164 6.64 -5.54 4.23
C ILE A 164 5.77 -6.09 5.34
N ASN A 165 4.69 -6.75 4.94
CA ASN A 165 3.61 -7.13 5.85
C ASN A 165 3.01 -5.87 6.50
N ASN A 166 3.20 -5.68 7.80
CA ASN A 166 2.67 -4.55 8.57
C ASN A 166 3.78 -3.62 9.10
N ARG A 167 4.88 -3.47 8.35
CA ARG A 167 5.95 -2.50 8.66
C ARG A 167 6.52 -1.84 7.42
N ILE A 168 7.14 -0.68 7.63
CA ILE A 168 7.95 0.02 6.64
C ILE A 168 9.33 -0.65 6.59
N GLY A 169 9.78 -1.01 5.40
CA GLY A 169 11.08 -1.59 5.07
C GLY A 169 11.73 -0.83 3.91
N SER A 170 12.47 -1.53 3.05
CA SER A 170 13.08 -0.95 1.85
C SER A 170 12.59 -1.64 0.58
N VAL A 171 12.75 -0.96 -0.56
CA VAL A 171 12.48 -1.54 -1.90
C VAL A 171 13.29 -2.84 -2.08
N ASP A 172 14.57 -2.83 -1.70
CA ASP A 172 15.43 -4.00 -1.86
C ASP A 172 14.93 -5.18 -1.03
N GLU A 173 14.54 -4.93 0.21
CA GLU A 173 14.04 -5.98 1.10
C GLU A 173 12.73 -6.59 0.59
N ARG A 174 11.83 -5.78 0.02
CA ARG A 174 10.59 -6.26 -0.62
C ARG A 174 10.90 -7.11 -1.85
N VAL A 175 11.79 -6.65 -2.72
CA VAL A 175 12.18 -7.37 -3.94
C VAL A 175 12.86 -8.69 -3.57
N ASP A 176 13.84 -8.68 -2.66
CA ASP A 176 14.57 -9.87 -2.23
C ASP A 176 13.63 -10.96 -1.72
N ARG A 177 12.62 -10.61 -0.90
CA ARG A 177 11.66 -11.59 -0.39
C ARG A 177 10.67 -12.08 -1.45
N ASN A 178 10.34 -11.25 -2.44
CA ASN A 178 9.52 -11.70 -3.56
C ASN A 178 10.30 -12.65 -4.49
N GLU A 179 11.58 -12.36 -4.78
CA GLU A 179 12.47 -13.21 -5.58
C GLU A 179 12.71 -14.58 -4.93
N ALA A 180 12.84 -14.60 -3.60
CA ALA A 180 13.02 -15.84 -2.83
C ALA A 180 11.77 -16.72 -2.78
N ASN A 181 10.58 -16.20 -3.15
CA ASN A 181 9.33 -16.94 -3.09
C ASN A 181 9.03 -17.66 -4.42
N PRO A 182 9.02 -19.01 -4.45
CA PRO A 182 8.78 -19.78 -5.68
C PRO A 182 7.46 -19.46 -6.37
N ALA A 183 6.44 -18.99 -5.63
CA ALA A 183 5.15 -18.63 -6.20
C ALA A 183 5.23 -17.49 -7.22
N TYR A 184 6.25 -16.62 -7.13
CA TYR A 184 6.43 -15.49 -8.04
C TYR A 184 7.39 -15.77 -9.20
N GLN A 185 8.07 -16.92 -9.26
CA GLN A 185 9.10 -17.16 -10.27
C GLN A 185 8.60 -17.04 -11.72
N LYS A 186 7.40 -17.57 -12.01
CA LYS A 186 6.80 -17.48 -13.35
C LYS A 186 6.49 -16.03 -13.74
N ILE A 187 5.86 -15.29 -12.83
CA ILE A 187 5.51 -13.88 -13.00
C ILE A 187 6.78 -13.04 -13.17
N ASN A 188 7.78 -13.29 -12.32
CA ASN A 188 9.08 -12.62 -12.38
C ASN A 188 9.76 -12.77 -13.76
N GLU A 189 9.83 -13.99 -14.29
CA GLU A 189 10.42 -14.24 -15.61
C GLU A 189 9.57 -13.67 -16.76
N ALA A 190 8.24 -13.66 -16.63
CA ALA A 190 7.35 -13.05 -17.62
C ALA A 190 7.62 -11.53 -17.80
N GLY A 191 8.12 -10.86 -16.76
CA GLY A 191 8.52 -9.45 -16.83
C GLY A 191 9.51 -9.14 -17.98
N ARG A 192 10.33 -10.11 -18.42
CA ARG A 192 11.31 -9.90 -19.51
C ARG A 192 10.68 -9.43 -20.81
N GLU A 193 9.48 -9.90 -21.11
CA GLU A 193 8.73 -9.53 -22.30
C GLU A 193 8.31 -8.04 -22.27
N PHE A 194 8.01 -7.53 -21.08
CA PHE A 194 7.46 -6.17 -20.90
C PHE A 194 8.52 -5.12 -20.59
N PHE A 195 9.63 -5.51 -19.94
CA PHE A 195 10.62 -4.57 -19.40
C PHE A 195 11.96 -4.60 -20.14
N GLY A 196 11.93 -4.89 -21.45
CA GLY A 196 13.12 -4.85 -22.30
C GLY A 196 14.20 -5.85 -21.88
N GLY A 197 13.79 -7.06 -21.46
CA GLY A 197 14.68 -8.13 -21.02
C GLY A 197 14.95 -8.19 -19.51
N LEU A 198 14.49 -7.21 -18.73
CA LEU A 198 14.54 -7.25 -17.26
C LEU A 198 13.44 -8.15 -16.70
N THR A 199 13.73 -8.92 -15.65
CA THR A 199 12.65 -9.59 -14.89
C THR A 199 11.77 -8.58 -14.17
N GLU A 200 10.59 -9.00 -13.70
CA GLU A 200 9.69 -8.12 -12.95
C GLU A 200 10.36 -7.58 -11.68
N SER A 201 11.08 -8.42 -10.93
CA SER A 201 11.84 -8.01 -9.74
C SER A 201 12.97 -7.03 -10.06
N GLN A 202 13.64 -7.19 -11.21
CA GLN A 202 14.65 -6.23 -11.66
C GLN A 202 14.01 -4.87 -12.04
N ALA A 203 12.87 -4.90 -12.74
CA ALA A 203 12.11 -3.71 -13.07
C ALA A 203 11.58 -3.00 -11.82
N GLN A 204 10.99 -3.75 -10.89
CA GLN A 204 10.52 -3.29 -9.58
C GLN A 204 11.64 -2.58 -8.81
N ARG A 205 12.82 -3.19 -8.71
CA ARG A 205 13.97 -2.58 -8.03
C ARG A 205 14.40 -1.29 -8.71
N LYS A 206 14.50 -1.29 -10.05
CA LYS A 206 14.89 -0.11 -10.83
C LYS A 206 13.90 1.05 -10.63
N PHE A 207 12.62 0.84 -10.95
CA PHE A 207 11.61 1.89 -10.88
C PHE A 207 11.34 2.32 -9.44
N GLY A 208 11.31 1.38 -8.49
CA GLY A 208 11.16 1.69 -7.06
C GLY A 208 12.27 2.59 -6.55
N LYS A 209 13.53 2.34 -6.93
CA LYS A 209 14.67 3.21 -6.57
C LYS A 209 14.64 4.55 -7.30
N GLU A 210 14.19 4.61 -8.56
CA GLU A 210 14.01 5.87 -9.28
C GLU A 210 12.97 6.76 -8.60
N ILE A 211 11.80 6.20 -8.25
CA ILE A 211 10.75 6.91 -7.52
C ILE A 211 11.28 7.33 -6.14
N GLN A 212 11.97 6.46 -5.40
CA GLN A 212 12.56 6.79 -4.10
C GLN A 212 13.48 8.01 -4.18
N ARG A 213 14.36 8.09 -5.20
CA ARG A 213 15.23 9.25 -5.42
C ARG A 213 14.43 10.51 -5.71
N GLU A 214 13.42 10.40 -6.58
CA GLU A 214 12.54 11.52 -6.93
C GLU A 214 11.83 12.10 -5.69
N LEU A 215 11.20 11.24 -4.89
CA LEU A 215 10.49 11.63 -3.68
C LEU A 215 11.45 12.21 -2.64
N SER A 216 12.61 11.59 -2.45
CA SER A 216 13.65 12.08 -1.52
C SER A 216 14.13 13.47 -1.90
N HIS A 217 14.39 13.70 -3.19
CA HIS A 217 14.81 15.01 -3.69
C HIS A 217 13.74 16.09 -3.43
N LYS A 218 12.47 15.80 -3.74
CA LYS A 218 11.36 16.73 -3.49
C LYS A 218 11.18 17.05 -1.99
N LEU A 219 11.52 16.11 -1.11
CA LEU A 219 11.46 16.27 0.35
C LEU A 219 12.73 16.90 0.96
N GLY A 220 13.77 17.20 0.16
CA GLY A 220 15.05 17.71 0.65
C GLY A 220 15.86 16.69 1.45
N ILE A 221 15.66 15.39 1.20
CA ILE A 221 16.39 14.30 1.83
C ILE A 221 17.62 13.96 0.97
N ASN A 222 18.82 14.14 1.54
CA ASN A 222 20.08 13.98 0.81
C ASN A 222 20.40 12.53 0.44
N ASP A 223 20.11 11.60 1.35
CA ASP A 223 20.31 10.16 1.12
C ASP A 223 18.95 9.49 0.85
N PRO A 224 18.66 9.08 -0.40
CA PRO A 224 17.40 8.45 -0.72
C PRO A 224 17.10 7.20 0.10
N ASP A 225 18.10 6.44 0.52
CA ASP A 225 17.88 5.21 1.32
C ASP A 225 17.43 5.50 2.75
N SER A 226 17.52 6.76 3.19
CA SER A 226 16.95 7.22 4.46
C SER A 226 15.46 7.58 4.41
N LEU A 227 14.83 7.58 3.22
CA LEU A 227 13.41 7.94 3.07
C LEU A 227 12.47 7.05 3.91
N PRO A 228 12.61 5.70 3.95
CA PRO A 228 11.78 4.86 4.83
C PRO A 228 11.93 5.22 6.32
N GLN A 229 13.14 5.56 6.77
CA GLN A 229 13.38 5.99 8.15
C GLN A 229 12.71 7.33 8.43
N TRP A 230 12.80 8.29 7.50
CA TRP A 230 12.14 9.58 7.59
C TRP A 230 10.62 9.41 7.73
N ILE A 231 10.00 8.53 6.93
CA ILE A 231 8.57 8.20 7.04
C ILE A 231 8.26 7.63 8.42
N GLY A 232 9.05 6.66 8.90
CA GLY A 232 8.88 6.06 10.22
C GLY A 232 8.95 7.08 11.35
N GLN A 233 9.86 8.04 11.28
CA GLN A 233 9.96 9.14 12.25
C GLN A 233 8.71 10.03 12.22
N ARG A 234 8.19 10.37 11.03
CA ARG A 234 6.95 11.15 10.89
C ARG A 234 5.73 10.41 11.45
N LEU A 235 5.65 9.10 11.22
CA LEU A 235 4.60 8.25 11.79
C LEU A 235 4.64 8.27 13.32
N THR A 236 5.82 8.07 13.93
CA THR A 236 5.99 8.16 15.39
C THR A 236 5.51 9.51 15.93
N VAL A 237 5.90 10.62 15.30
CA VAL A 237 5.46 11.97 15.70
C VAL A 237 3.93 12.12 15.62
N ARG A 238 3.29 11.56 14.60
CA ARG A 238 1.81 11.60 14.46
C ARG A 238 1.12 10.77 15.54
N ILE A 239 1.63 9.58 15.84
CA ILE A 239 1.11 8.71 16.91
C ILE A 239 1.18 9.44 18.26
N GLU A 240 2.33 10.03 18.60
CA GLU A 240 2.52 10.74 19.88
C GLU A 240 1.62 11.98 20.03
N LYS A 241 1.26 12.62 18.91
CA LYS A 241 0.40 13.81 18.85
C LYS A 241 -1.10 13.53 18.81
N SER A 242 -1.52 12.29 18.58
CA SER A 242 -2.94 11.90 18.42
C SER A 242 -3.77 11.90 19.70
N ARG A 243 -3.33 12.63 20.73
CA ARG A 243 -3.97 12.72 22.05
C ARG A 243 -5.12 13.70 22.08
#